data_AF-A0A9N9HLH0-F1
#
_entry.id   AF-A0A9N9HLH0-F1
#
_cell.length_a   1.000
_cell.length_b   1.000
_cell.length_c   1.000
_cell.angle_alpha   90.00
_cell.angle_beta   90.00
_cell.angle_gamma   90.00
#
_symmetry.space_group_name_H-M   'P 1'
#
loop_
_entity.id
_entity.type
_entity.pdbx_description
1 polymer ?
#
loop_
_entity_poly.entity_id
_entity_poly.type
_entity_poly.pdbx_seq_one_letter_code
_entity_poly.pdbx_strand_id
1 'polypeptide(L)'
;CARFEFSDKDIKDLKGTISGHAYSILRTAETDDGIKLLQIRNPWGTAEWNGAWSDGSKEWTPERMIQLNHRFGDDGTFWMCYDDFLNYWDMIDKCRLFDSRKFKLSLPEECHLIIVLQQPDDRYFCNEPKYDYQLSFHVFKDGETSSYLARSRSTFAFASRSINHEVKLPAGDYVIIPHEDQEPKKEKDSEIEAKKHEWELQLGLRVYSKYAGIKLEGLPEEKAEEKDPEVDTKDDEKKDDEKKDDEKKDK
;
A
#
# COMPACT_ATOMS: atom_id res chain seq x y z
N CYS A 1 13.95 11.29 10.54
CA CYS A 1 14.90 10.88 11.60
C CYS A 1 14.80 11.86 12.76
N ALA A 2 14.29 11.42 13.90
CA ALA A 2 14.45 12.13 15.17
C ALA A 2 15.26 11.21 16.09
N ARG A 3 16.38 11.71 16.62
CA ARG A 3 17.20 11.00 17.63
C ARG A 3 16.57 11.32 18.98
N PHE A 4 15.80 10.39 19.52
CA PHE A 4 15.35 10.44 20.90
C PHE A 4 16.39 9.71 21.75
N GLU A 5 17.11 10.46 22.60
CA GLU A 5 17.95 9.86 23.64
C GLU A 5 17.03 9.49 24.80
N PHE A 6 16.69 8.21 24.88
CA PHE A 6 16.03 7.63 26.05
C PHE A 6 17.10 7.29 27.09
N SER A 7 16.78 7.43 28.39
CA SER A 7 17.71 7.05 29.46
C SER A 7 17.82 5.53 29.57
N ASP A 8 19.01 5.00 29.87
CA ASP A 8 19.30 3.54 29.93
C ASP A 8 18.36 2.72 30.85
N LYS A 9 17.64 3.40 31.75
CA LYS A 9 16.72 2.76 32.71
C LYS A 9 15.29 2.60 32.19
N ASP A 10 14.90 3.29 31.12
CA ASP A 10 13.50 3.39 30.69
C ASP A 10 13.15 2.52 29.46
N ILE A 11 14.09 1.70 28.95
CA ILE A 11 14.00 1.14 27.59
C ILE A 11 13.88 -0.41 27.57
N LYS A 12 14.35 -1.14 28.59
CA LYS A 12 14.47 -2.62 28.55
C LYS A 12 13.45 -3.32 29.43
N ASP A 13 12.17 -3.29 29.06
CA ASP A 13 11.11 -3.84 29.92
C ASP A 13 10.45 -5.15 29.44
N LEU A 14 10.87 -5.73 28.31
CA LEU A 14 10.39 -7.06 27.92
C LEU A 14 11.51 -7.93 27.34
N LYS A 15 12.26 -8.62 28.21
CA LYS A 15 13.21 -9.66 27.78
C LYS A 15 14.20 -9.17 26.70
N GLY A 16 14.79 -7.99 26.93
CA GLY A 16 15.82 -7.42 26.04
C GLY A 16 15.28 -6.58 24.88
N THR A 17 13.98 -6.62 24.60
CA THR A 17 13.33 -5.75 23.60
C THR A 17 12.92 -4.40 24.17
N ILE A 18 12.63 -3.47 23.27
CA ILE A 18 12.29 -2.08 23.56
C ILE A 18 10.79 -1.87 23.37
N SER A 19 10.12 -1.45 24.44
CA SER A 19 8.69 -1.11 24.38
C SER A 19 8.46 0.21 23.63
N GLY A 20 7.32 0.34 22.95
CA GLY A 20 6.96 1.53 22.19
C GLY A 20 7.82 1.78 20.94
N HIS A 21 8.53 0.75 20.45
CA HIS A 21 9.43 0.81 19.31
C HIS A 21 8.98 -0.15 18.19
N ALA A 22 9.18 0.26 16.95
CA ALA A 22 8.78 -0.53 15.80
C ALA A 22 9.87 -1.55 15.41
N TYR A 23 9.46 -2.80 15.23
CA TYR A 23 10.30 -3.90 14.75
C TYR A 23 9.77 -4.42 13.41
N SER A 24 10.65 -5.02 12.62
CA SER A 24 10.28 -5.64 11.34
C SER A 24 10.28 -7.16 11.45
N ILE A 25 9.18 -7.81 11.06
CA ILE A 25 9.17 -9.26 10.83
C ILE A 25 9.80 -9.51 9.45
N LEU A 26 10.92 -10.22 9.44
CA LEU A 26 11.66 -10.51 8.21
C LEU A 26 11.24 -11.85 7.59
N ARG A 27 11.07 -12.88 8.43
CA ARG A 27 10.77 -14.25 7.98
C ARG A 27 9.92 -15.01 8.98
N THR A 28 9.25 -16.03 8.47
CA THR A 28 8.56 -17.05 9.26
C THR A 28 9.14 -18.41 8.90
N ALA A 29 9.33 -19.28 9.88
CA ALA A 29 9.79 -20.65 9.65
C ALA A 29 9.01 -21.63 10.52
N GLU A 30 8.89 -22.86 10.05
CA GLU A 30 8.42 -23.99 10.84
C GLU A 30 9.52 -25.05 10.82
N THR A 31 9.92 -25.49 12.00
CA THR A 31 10.91 -26.56 12.17
C THR A 31 10.29 -27.92 11.92
N ASP A 32 11.11 -28.94 11.71
CA ASP A 32 10.65 -30.30 11.42
C ASP A 32 9.83 -30.91 12.57
N ASP A 33 10.06 -30.44 13.80
CA ASP A 33 9.28 -30.78 15.00
C ASP A 33 8.05 -29.89 15.23
N GLY A 34 7.69 -29.04 14.25
CA GLY A 34 6.46 -28.25 14.24
C GLY A 34 6.53 -26.93 15.01
N ILE A 35 7.71 -26.50 15.47
CA ILE A 35 7.88 -25.21 16.17
C ILE A 35 7.81 -24.09 15.13
N LYS A 36 6.87 -23.16 15.34
CA LYS A 36 6.68 -21.95 14.53
C LYS A 36 7.52 -20.80 15.06
N LEU A 37 8.35 -20.24 14.21
CA LEU A 37 9.33 -19.21 14.54
C LEU A 37 9.16 -17.98 13.65
N LEU A 38 9.46 -16.82 14.23
CA LEU A 38 9.55 -15.54 13.53
C LEU A 38 10.98 -15.01 13.64
N GLN A 39 11.52 -14.55 12.52
CA GLN A 39 12.73 -13.74 12.49
C GLN A 39 12.34 -12.26 12.54
N ILE A 40 12.77 -11.55 13.57
CA ILE A 40 12.40 -10.16 13.84
C ILE A 40 13.68 -9.33 13.91
N ARG A 41 13.61 -8.08 13.44
CA ARG A 41 14.75 -7.15 13.46
C ARG A 41 14.41 -5.83 14.14
N ASN A 42 15.28 -5.44 15.08
CA ASN A 42 15.37 -4.07 15.57
C ASN A 42 16.07 -3.20 14.53
N PRO A 43 15.43 -2.14 14.01
CA PRO A 43 16.08 -1.24 13.05
C PRO A 43 17.29 -0.49 13.61
N TRP A 44 17.45 -0.39 14.94
CA TRP A 44 18.64 0.19 15.58
C TRP A 44 19.84 -0.74 15.61
N GLY A 45 19.66 -2.00 15.19
CA GLY A 45 20.74 -2.98 15.11
C GLY A 45 21.33 -3.38 16.45
N THR A 46 20.56 -3.21 17.53
CA THR A 46 20.93 -3.54 18.92
C THR A 46 19.67 -3.99 19.67
N ALA A 47 19.79 -4.38 20.94
CA ALA A 47 18.67 -4.68 21.84
C ALA A 47 17.75 -5.78 21.29
N GLU A 48 18.25 -7.00 21.43
CA GLU A 48 17.64 -8.23 20.93
C GLU A 48 16.86 -8.97 22.02
N TRP A 49 15.97 -9.85 21.57
CA TRP A 49 15.28 -10.81 22.41
C TRP A 49 16.27 -11.67 23.22
N ASN A 50 15.98 -11.92 24.50
CA ASN A 50 16.82 -12.74 25.38
C ASN A 50 16.12 -14.02 25.88
N GLY A 51 15.01 -14.40 25.24
CA GLY A 51 14.27 -15.63 25.55
C GLY A 51 14.70 -16.83 24.70
N ALA A 52 13.82 -17.81 24.57
CA ALA A 52 14.08 -18.98 23.71
C ALA A 52 14.32 -18.52 22.26
N TRP A 53 15.28 -19.14 21.60
CA TRP A 53 15.73 -18.79 20.23
C TRP A 53 16.45 -17.43 20.10
N SER A 54 16.78 -16.76 21.21
CA SER A 54 17.73 -15.66 21.17
C SER A 54 19.12 -16.12 20.76
N ASP A 55 19.97 -15.16 20.44
CA ASP A 55 21.41 -15.37 20.30
C ASP A 55 21.98 -15.99 21.59
N GLY A 56 22.73 -17.09 21.43
CA GLY A 56 23.28 -17.87 22.55
C GLY A 56 22.29 -18.74 23.33
N SER A 57 21.02 -18.80 22.91
CA SER A 57 20.04 -19.68 23.55
C SER A 57 20.34 -21.17 23.29
N LYS A 58 19.87 -22.03 24.20
CA LYS A 58 20.16 -23.48 24.17
C LYS A 58 19.39 -24.23 23.06
N GLU A 59 18.40 -23.57 22.48
CA GLU A 59 17.52 -24.11 21.44
C GLU A 59 18.26 -24.28 20.11
N TRP A 60 19.39 -23.59 19.94
CA TRP A 60 20.24 -23.65 18.76
C TRP A 60 21.09 -24.92 18.73
N THR A 61 20.83 -25.78 17.73
CA THR A 61 21.71 -26.87 17.34
C THR A 61 22.36 -26.55 15.99
N PRO A 62 23.50 -27.17 15.62
CA PRO A 62 24.11 -26.96 14.31
C PRO A 62 23.14 -27.18 13.14
N GLU A 63 22.24 -28.15 13.25
CA GLU A 63 21.22 -28.44 12.24
C GLU A 63 20.22 -27.28 12.11
N ARG A 64 19.73 -26.77 13.25
CA ARG A 64 18.79 -25.63 13.30
C ARG A 64 19.42 -24.33 12.80
N MET A 65 20.69 -24.10 13.11
CA MET A 65 21.46 -22.97 12.60
C MET A 65 21.51 -22.96 11.07
N ILE A 66 21.76 -24.12 10.46
CA ILE A 66 21.77 -24.29 9.00
C ILE A 66 20.35 -24.13 8.44
N GLN A 67 19.36 -24.81 9.03
CA GLN A 67 17.97 -24.79 8.57
C GLN A 67 17.40 -23.36 8.53
N LEU A 68 17.65 -22.58 9.58
CA LEU A 68 17.13 -21.21 9.72
C LEU A 68 18.09 -20.16 9.17
N ASN A 69 19.26 -20.57 8.68
CA ASN A 69 20.35 -19.69 8.24
C ASN A 69 20.63 -18.59 9.29
N HIS A 70 20.69 -18.99 10.56
CA HIS A 70 20.95 -18.09 11.68
C HIS A 70 22.46 -17.85 11.84
N ARG A 71 22.82 -16.66 12.27
CA ARG A 71 24.19 -16.26 12.59
C ARG A 71 24.14 -15.49 13.89
N PHE A 72 25.05 -15.82 14.81
CA PHE A 72 25.16 -15.07 16.05
C PHE A 72 25.78 -13.69 15.80
N GLY A 73 25.25 -12.68 16.46
CA GLY A 73 25.76 -11.32 16.46
C GLY A 73 24.70 -10.32 16.88
N ASP A 74 25.10 -9.25 17.58
CA ASP A 74 24.21 -8.15 17.95
C ASP A 74 24.03 -7.22 16.74
N ASP A 75 23.20 -7.66 15.79
CA ASP A 75 22.82 -6.89 14.59
C ASP A 75 21.35 -6.43 14.61
N GLY A 76 20.71 -6.65 15.75
CA GLY A 76 19.30 -6.40 16.02
C GLY A 76 18.38 -7.52 15.53
N THR A 77 18.87 -8.58 14.90
CA THR A 77 18.07 -9.65 14.29
C THR A 77 18.06 -10.90 15.15
N PHE A 78 16.88 -11.30 15.61
CA PHE A 78 16.71 -12.46 16.46
C PHE A 78 15.56 -13.34 15.99
N TRP A 79 15.56 -14.59 16.45
CA TRP A 79 14.43 -15.50 16.31
C TRP A 79 13.63 -15.57 17.60
N MET A 80 12.33 -15.84 17.48
CA MET A 80 11.47 -16.16 18.61
C MET A 80 10.35 -17.11 18.24
N CYS A 81 9.82 -17.79 19.24
CA CYS A 81 8.60 -18.57 19.11
C CYS A 81 7.42 -17.68 18.74
N TYR A 82 6.53 -18.19 17.89
CA TYR A 82 5.28 -17.52 17.56
C TYR A 82 4.41 -17.26 18.80
N ASP A 83 4.40 -18.20 19.76
CA ASP A 83 3.66 -18.02 21.01
C ASP A 83 4.26 -16.90 21.88
N ASP A 84 5.58 -16.75 21.90
CA ASP A 84 6.22 -15.59 22.56
C ASP A 84 5.83 -14.30 21.82
N PHE A 85 5.85 -14.28 20.49
CA PHE A 85 5.40 -13.10 19.74
C PHE A 85 3.97 -12.68 20.12
N LEU A 86 3.03 -13.62 20.23
CA LEU A 86 1.64 -13.33 20.64
C LEU A 86 1.50 -12.80 22.06
N ASN A 87 2.42 -13.15 22.97
CA ASN A 87 2.41 -12.68 24.35
C ASN A 87 3.06 -11.30 24.52
N TYR A 88 3.97 -10.94 23.63
CA TYR A 88 4.83 -9.77 23.76
C TYR A 88 4.49 -8.63 22.79
N TRP A 89 3.82 -8.91 21.66
CA TRP A 89 3.36 -7.92 20.69
C TRP A 89 1.84 -7.83 20.69
N ASP A 90 1.35 -6.59 20.75
CA ASP A 90 -0.07 -6.24 20.71
C ASP A 90 -0.52 -5.74 19.33
N MET A 91 0.41 -5.31 18.48
CA MET A 91 0.13 -4.75 17.16
C MET A 91 1.02 -5.36 16.07
N ILE A 92 0.40 -5.71 14.94
CA ILE A 92 1.09 -6.09 13.71
C ILE A 92 0.61 -5.24 12.55
N ASP A 93 1.54 -4.54 11.92
CA ASP A 93 1.28 -3.75 10.71
C ASP A 93 1.75 -4.50 9.47
N LYS A 94 0.82 -4.71 8.53
CA LYS A 94 1.12 -5.24 7.20
C LYS A 94 0.63 -4.27 6.15
N CYS A 95 1.57 -3.66 5.43
CA CYS A 95 1.28 -2.85 4.26
C CYS A 95 1.62 -3.65 3.00
N ARG A 96 0.66 -3.76 2.07
CA ARG A 96 0.92 -4.25 0.72
C ARG A 96 0.84 -3.05 -0.23
N LEU A 97 1.93 -2.80 -0.94
CA LEU A 97 1.93 -1.87 -2.06
C LEU A 97 1.48 -2.62 -3.29
N PHE A 98 0.67 -1.95 -4.10
CA PHE A 98 0.20 -2.48 -5.36
C PHE A 98 0.38 -1.41 -6.44
N ASP A 99 0.85 -1.83 -7.60
CA ASP A 99 0.94 -0.98 -8.80
C ASP A 99 -0.37 -1.02 -9.60
N SER A 100 -1.47 -1.46 -8.97
CA SER A 100 -2.76 -1.70 -9.60
C SER A 100 -3.80 -0.73 -9.09
N ARG A 101 -4.69 -0.29 -10.00
CA ARG A 101 -5.86 0.54 -9.69
C ARG A 101 -7.15 -0.26 -9.46
N LYS A 102 -7.10 -1.59 -9.39
CA LYS A 102 -8.25 -2.44 -9.06
C LYS A 102 -7.81 -3.62 -8.22
N PHE A 103 -8.55 -3.95 -7.18
CA PHE A 103 -8.20 -5.05 -6.29
C PHE A 103 -9.27 -6.13 -6.32
N LYS A 104 -8.86 -7.38 -6.50
CA LYS A 104 -9.74 -8.54 -6.32
C LYS A 104 -9.67 -9.02 -4.87
N LEU A 105 -10.84 -9.14 -4.25
CA LEU A 105 -11.03 -9.63 -2.89
C LEU A 105 -11.89 -10.91 -2.95
N SER A 106 -11.35 -12.02 -2.49
CA SER A 106 -12.06 -13.30 -2.40
C SER A 106 -12.33 -13.69 -0.96
N LEU A 107 -13.60 -13.91 -0.63
CA LEU A 107 -14.09 -14.25 0.71
C LEU A 107 -14.60 -15.70 0.74
N PRO A 108 -14.04 -16.57 1.60
CA PRO A 108 -14.48 -17.97 1.70
C PRO A 108 -15.84 -18.12 2.40
N GLU A 109 -16.18 -17.17 3.27
CA GLU A 109 -17.40 -17.15 4.07
C GLU A 109 -17.88 -15.70 4.27
N GLU A 110 -18.99 -15.51 5.00
CA GLU A 110 -19.45 -14.17 5.35
C GLU A 110 -18.48 -13.50 6.35
N CYS A 111 -17.92 -12.36 5.95
CA CYS A 111 -16.90 -11.67 6.73
C CYS A 111 -17.35 -10.25 7.11
N HIS A 112 -17.03 -9.85 8.34
CA HIS A 112 -16.91 -8.43 8.71
C HIS A 112 -15.49 -7.97 8.39
N LEU A 113 -15.39 -6.91 7.61
CA LEU A 113 -14.14 -6.38 7.08
C LEU A 113 -14.00 -4.91 7.43
N ILE A 114 -12.77 -4.50 7.72
CA ILE A 114 -12.37 -3.10 7.69
C ILE A 114 -11.43 -2.93 6.50
N ILE A 115 -11.88 -2.22 5.47
CA ILE A 115 -11.09 -1.93 4.27
C ILE A 115 -10.49 -0.54 4.44
N VAL A 116 -9.17 -0.41 4.32
CA VAL A 116 -8.45 0.86 4.45
C VAL A 116 -7.64 1.11 3.19
N LEU A 117 -7.96 2.20 2.50
CA LEU A 117 -7.17 2.72 1.38
C LEU A 117 -6.26 3.84 1.91
N GLN A 118 -4.98 3.81 1.55
CA GLN A 118 -3.96 4.73 2.05
C GLN A 118 -3.10 5.24 0.90
N GLN A 119 -2.64 6.49 1.01
CA GLN A 119 -1.59 7.06 0.18
C GLN A 119 -0.32 7.33 1.01
N PRO A 120 0.87 7.42 0.37
CA PRO A 120 2.11 7.84 0.99
C PRO A 120 1.98 9.22 1.67
N ASP A 121 2.74 9.42 2.74
CA ASP A 121 2.77 10.66 3.53
C ASP A 121 3.80 11.65 2.95
N ASP A 122 3.53 12.95 3.02
CA ASP A 122 4.40 14.01 2.49
C ASP A 122 5.71 14.20 3.29
N ARG A 123 5.79 13.66 4.51
CA ARG A 123 6.97 13.79 5.40
C ARG A 123 8.27 13.18 4.89
N TYR A 124 8.22 12.20 3.99
CA TYR A 124 9.39 11.44 3.57
C TYR A 124 9.81 11.68 2.11
N PHE A 125 8.98 12.37 1.32
CA PHE A 125 9.28 12.64 -0.08
C PHE A 125 9.65 14.10 -0.25
N CYS A 126 10.87 14.37 -0.74
CA CYS A 126 11.42 15.72 -0.86
C CYS A 126 10.80 16.59 -1.96
N ASN A 127 9.60 16.25 -2.45
CA ASN A 127 8.85 17.06 -3.41
C ASN A 127 7.37 17.02 -2.99
N GLU A 128 6.81 18.15 -2.57
CA GLU A 128 5.39 18.20 -2.24
C GLU A 128 4.55 17.87 -3.50
N PRO A 129 3.52 17.02 -3.38
CA PRO A 129 2.61 16.78 -4.48
C PRO A 129 1.90 18.09 -4.85
N LYS A 130 1.72 18.32 -6.15
CA LYS A 130 1.02 19.51 -6.69
C LYS A 130 -0.46 19.55 -6.31
N TYR A 131 -1.02 18.40 -5.95
CA TYR A 131 -2.44 18.21 -5.64
C TYR A 131 -2.59 17.61 -4.25
N ASP A 132 -3.66 18.03 -3.57
CA ASP A 132 -4.24 17.29 -2.46
C ASP A 132 -5.16 16.21 -3.03
N TYR A 133 -4.95 14.96 -2.58
CA TYR A 133 -5.76 13.82 -3.00
C TYR A 133 -6.84 13.55 -1.96
N GLN A 134 -8.11 13.56 -2.40
CA GLN A 134 -9.19 12.96 -1.64
C GLN A 134 -9.37 11.52 -2.10
N LEU A 135 -9.18 10.60 -1.16
CA LEU A 135 -9.32 9.17 -1.39
C LEU A 135 -10.76 8.74 -1.15
N SER A 136 -11.29 7.94 -2.07
CA SER A 136 -12.46 7.11 -1.83
C SER A 136 -12.30 5.77 -2.55
N PHE A 137 -13.20 4.83 -2.31
CA PHE A 137 -13.23 3.57 -3.04
C PHE A 137 -14.64 2.99 -3.05
N HIS A 138 -14.89 2.15 -4.04
CA HIS A 138 -16.14 1.43 -4.20
C HIS A 138 -15.87 -0.07 -4.24
N VAL A 139 -16.79 -0.84 -3.66
CA VAL A 139 -16.75 -2.29 -3.66
C VAL A 139 -17.86 -2.81 -4.55
N PHE A 140 -17.51 -3.63 -5.53
CA PHE A 140 -18.42 -4.28 -6.46
C PHE A 140 -18.36 -5.79 -6.24
N LYS A 141 -19.44 -6.49 -6.57
CA LYS A 141 -19.38 -7.94 -6.74
C LYS A 141 -18.65 -8.26 -8.04
N ASP A 142 -17.83 -9.31 -8.07
CA ASP A 142 -17.12 -9.69 -9.30
C ASP A 142 -18.11 -9.96 -10.44
N GLY A 143 -17.87 -9.34 -11.60
CA GLY A 143 -18.77 -9.34 -12.76
C GLY A 143 -19.88 -8.28 -12.77
N GLU A 144 -20.11 -7.54 -11.68
CA GLU A 144 -21.07 -6.42 -11.64
C GLU A 144 -20.36 -5.07 -11.78
N THR A 145 -20.82 -4.21 -12.71
CA THR A 145 -20.20 -2.90 -12.98
C THR A 145 -21.15 -1.71 -12.73
N SER A 146 -22.46 -1.94 -12.62
CA SER A 146 -23.46 -0.88 -12.57
C SER A 146 -23.83 -0.41 -11.15
N SER A 147 -23.70 -1.28 -10.15
CA SER A 147 -24.06 -0.97 -8.76
C SER A 147 -22.97 -1.42 -7.80
N TYR A 148 -22.51 -0.50 -6.96
CA TYR A 148 -21.57 -0.80 -5.89
C TYR A 148 -22.32 -1.25 -4.63
N LEU A 149 -21.75 -2.20 -3.90
CA LEU A 149 -22.25 -2.72 -2.63
C LEU A 149 -21.88 -1.81 -1.46
N ALA A 150 -20.73 -1.15 -1.54
CA ALA A 150 -20.24 -0.24 -0.52
C ALA A 150 -19.44 0.89 -1.15
N ARG A 151 -19.49 2.07 -0.51
CA ARG A 151 -18.70 3.25 -0.88
C ARG A 151 -18.14 3.88 0.37
N SER A 152 -16.83 4.09 0.41
CA SER A 152 -16.21 4.88 1.46
C SER A 152 -16.50 6.38 1.23
N ARG A 153 -16.76 7.11 2.32
CA ARG A 153 -16.96 8.57 2.29
C ARG A 153 -15.83 9.24 3.05
N SER A 154 -15.11 10.14 2.40
CA SER A 154 -14.14 10.99 3.09
C SER A 154 -14.90 11.91 4.05
N THR A 155 -14.53 11.89 5.32
CA THR A 155 -15.24 12.65 6.36
C THR A 155 -14.56 13.96 6.73
N PHE A 156 -13.30 14.21 6.31
CA PHE A 156 -12.55 15.37 6.79
C PHE A 156 -11.49 15.87 5.80
N ALA A 157 -11.50 17.18 5.53
CA ALA A 157 -10.56 17.87 4.63
C ALA A 157 -9.07 17.78 5.04
N PHE A 158 -8.78 17.42 6.30
CA PHE A 158 -7.41 17.33 6.83
C PHE A 158 -6.90 15.90 6.99
N ALA A 159 -7.73 14.88 6.69
CA ALA A 159 -7.38 13.47 6.80
C ALA A 159 -7.21 12.86 5.40
N SER A 160 -6.30 13.43 4.60
CA SER A 160 -6.05 12.98 3.22
C SER A 160 -5.34 11.61 3.17
N ARG A 161 -4.57 11.24 4.19
CA ARG A 161 -3.66 10.10 4.13
C ARG A 161 -4.36 8.74 3.99
N SER A 162 -5.54 8.56 4.57
CA SER A 162 -6.22 7.28 4.55
C SER A 162 -7.72 7.39 4.76
N ILE A 163 -8.45 6.47 4.14
CA ILE A 163 -9.88 6.30 4.33
C ILE A 163 -10.20 4.84 4.69
N ASN A 164 -11.07 4.64 5.68
CA ASN A 164 -11.53 3.33 6.12
C ASN A 164 -13.03 3.16 5.89
N HIS A 165 -13.44 1.93 5.61
CA HIS A 165 -14.85 1.55 5.57
C HIS A 165 -15.05 0.17 6.17
N GLU A 166 -15.98 0.08 7.12
CA GLU A 166 -16.40 -1.19 7.71
C GLU A 166 -17.56 -1.76 6.90
N VAL A 167 -17.44 -2.99 6.45
CA VAL A 167 -18.44 -3.64 5.60
C VAL A 167 -18.62 -5.10 5.98
N LYS A 168 -19.87 -5.56 5.96
CA LYS A 168 -20.23 -6.98 6.04
C LYS A 168 -20.51 -7.50 4.63
N LEU A 169 -19.74 -8.49 4.19
CA LEU A 169 -19.89 -9.09 2.86
C LEU A 169 -20.09 -10.60 2.96
N PRO A 170 -21.06 -11.19 2.23
CA PRO A 170 -21.18 -12.63 2.09
C PRO A 170 -19.97 -13.28 1.42
N ALA A 171 -19.91 -14.62 1.46
CA ALA A 171 -18.94 -15.38 0.69
C ALA A 171 -19.02 -15.04 -0.81
N GLY A 172 -17.86 -14.88 -1.46
CA GLY A 172 -17.80 -14.56 -2.89
C GLY A 172 -16.59 -13.72 -3.27
N ASP A 173 -16.54 -13.37 -4.55
CA ASP A 173 -15.51 -12.53 -5.15
C ASP A 173 -16.01 -11.10 -5.35
N TYR A 174 -15.14 -10.14 -5.08
CA TYR A 174 -15.41 -8.71 -5.12
C TYR A 174 -14.28 -7.96 -5.81
N VAL A 175 -14.60 -6.81 -6.40
CA VAL A 175 -13.64 -5.87 -6.98
C VAL A 175 -13.71 -4.56 -6.22
N ILE A 176 -12.57 -4.11 -5.70
CA ILE A 176 -12.43 -2.82 -5.03
C ILE A 176 -11.75 -1.87 -6.01
N ILE A 177 -12.40 -0.75 -6.31
CA ILE A 177 -11.90 0.28 -7.21
C ILE A 177 -11.65 1.55 -6.38
N PRO A 178 -10.38 1.92 -6.16
CA PRO A 178 -10.03 3.23 -5.63
C PRO A 178 -10.48 4.36 -6.56
N HIS A 179 -10.85 5.47 -5.95
CA HIS A 179 -11.16 6.72 -6.60
C HIS A 179 -10.33 7.83 -5.96
N GLU A 180 -9.77 8.67 -6.82
CA GLU A 180 -8.86 9.75 -6.46
C GLU A 180 -9.43 11.04 -7.03
N ASP A 181 -9.89 11.94 -6.16
CA ASP A 181 -10.23 13.30 -6.56
C ASP A 181 -9.02 14.19 -6.28
N GLN A 182 -8.59 14.94 -7.29
CA GLN A 182 -7.41 15.82 -7.22
C GLN A 182 -7.84 17.27 -7.02
N GLU A 183 -7.39 17.89 -5.93
CA GLU A 183 -7.56 19.32 -5.70
C GLU A 183 -6.20 20.03 -5.81
N PRO A 184 -6.02 21.00 -6.71
CA PRO A 184 -4.74 21.70 -6.84
C PRO A 184 -4.42 22.50 -5.57
N LYS A 185 -3.20 22.35 -5.05
CA LYS A 185 -2.73 23.18 -3.93
C LYS A 185 -2.62 24.63 -4.40
N LYS A 186 -3.06 25.57 -3.55
CA LYS A 186 -2.83 27.00 -3.80
C LYS A 186 -1.33 27.27 -3.71
N GLU A 187 -0.70 27.56 -4.84
CA GLU A 187 0.73 27.89 -4.89
C GLU A 187 1.05 29.05 -3.93
N LYS A 188 2.10 28.88 -3.11
CA LYS A 188 2.87 30.03 -2.63
C LYS A 188 3.87 30.34 -3.74
N ASP A 189 3.89 31.58 -4.20
CA ASP A 189 4.79 32.08 -5.24
C ASP A 189 6.24 31.61 -5.02
N SER A 190 6.63 30.53 -5.70
CA SER A 190 8.03 30.19 -5.91
C SER A 190 8.10 29.34 -7.16
N GLU A 191 8.77 29.89 -8.17
CA GLU A 191 9.24 29.21 -9.37
C GLU A 191 10.11 28.01 -8.97
N ILE A 192 9.48 26.90 -8.67
CA ILE A 192 10.12 25.60 -8.78
C ILE A 192 9.53 25.03 -10.06
N GLU A 193 10.29 25.17 -11.15
CA GLU A 193 10.09 24.38 -12.36
C GLU A 193 10.04 22.91 -11.93
N ALA A 194 8.81 22.44 -11.71
CA ALA A 194 8.53 21.08 -11.37
C ALA A 194 8.94 20.25 -12.57
N LYS A 195 10.17 19.70 -12.52
CA LYS A 195 10.51 18.53 -13.30
C LYS A 195 9.31 17.60 -13.20
N LYS A 196 8.77 17.25 -14.37
CA LYS A 196 7.62 16.39 -14.58
C LYS A 196 7.98 14.99 -14.07
N HIS A 197 8.03 14.85 -12.75
CA HIS A 197 8.29 13.58 -12.09
C HIS A 197 6.98 12.81 -12.15
N GLU A 198 7.01 11.65 -12.78
CA GLU A 198 5.95 10.64 -12.81
C GLU A 198 5.76 10.08 -11.39
N TRP A 199 5.17 10.85 -10.49
CA TRP A 199 4.65 10.29 -9.26
C TRP A 199 3.24 9.77 -9.58
N GLU A 200 3.17 8.50 -9.97
CA GLU A 200 1.92 7.78 -9.90
C GLU A 200 1.58 7.58 -8.41
N LEU A 201 0.37 7.96 -8.01
CA LEU A 201 -0.09 7.78 -6.63
C LEU A 201 -0.02 6.29 -6.29
N GLN A 202 0.90 5.92 -5.41
CA GLN A 202 0.95 4.55 -4.91
C GLN A 202 -0.19 4.36 -3.90
N LEU A 203 -1.03 3.36 -4.12
CA LEU A 203 -2.14 3.06 -3.22
C LEU A 203 -1.84 1.80 -2.40
N GLY A 204 -1.96 1.94 -1.09
CA GLY A 204 -1.95 0.83 -0.15
C GLY A 204 -3.36 0.42 0.19
N LEU A 205 -3.69 -0.86 0.05
CA LEU A 205 -4.97 -1.41 0.49
C LEU A 205 -4.75 -2.41 1.63
N ARG A 206 -5.39 -2.17 2.77
CA ARG A 206 -5.41 -3.08 3.92
C ARG A 206 -6.81 -3.60 4.13
N VAL A 207 -6.91 -4.89 4.44
CA VAL A 207 -8.16 -5.55 4.83
C VAL A 207 -7.92 -6.21 6.17
N TYR A 208 -8.63 -5.74 7.20
CA TYR A 208 -8.63 -6.36 8.52
C TYR A 208 -9.84 -7.27 8.64
N SER A 209 -9.61 -8.51 9.09
CA SER A 209 -10.66 -9.45 9.42
C SER A 209 -10.19 -10.43 10.48
N LYS A 210 -11.14 -10.97 11.24
CA LYS A 210 -10.90 -12.07 12.18
C LYS A 210 -10.86 -13.44 11.48
N TYR A 211 -11.29 -13.50 10.22
CA TYR A 211 -11.42 -14.74 9.45
C TYR A 211 -10.15 -15.02 8.64
N ALA A 212 -9.72 -16.28 8.64
CA ALA A 212 -8.58 -16.74 7.86
C ALA A 212 -8.99 -17.02 6.39
N GLY A 213 -8.01 -17.04 5.48
CA GLY A 213 -8.23 -17.47 4.09
C GLY A 213 -8.74 -16.39 3.13
N ILE A 214 -8.85 -15.13 3.56
CA ILE A 214 -9.16 -14.01 2.68
C ILE A 214 -7.99 -13.76 1.72
N LYS A 215 -8.28 -13.65 0.43
CA LYS A 215 -7.28 -13.32 -0.60
C LYS A 215 -7.52 -11.91 -1.12
N LEU A 216 -6.43 -11.14 -1.20
CA LEU A 216 -6.42 -9.79 -1.76
C LEU A 216 -5.28 -9.69 -2.76
N GLU A 217 -5.62 -9.37 -4.01
CA GLU A 217 -4.72 -9.33 -5.15
C GLU A 217 -4.95 -8.06 -5.96
N GLY A 218 -3.88 -7.45 -6.49
CA GLY A 218 -3.99 -6.36 -7.46
C GLY A 218 -4.27 -6.93 -8.85
N LEU A 219 -5.23 -6.35 -9.56
CA LEU A 219 -5.57 -6.73 -10.92
C LEU A 219 -4.72 -5.91 -11.90
N PRO A 220 -4.09 -6.51 -12.92
CA PRO A 220 -3.33 -5.74 -13.90
C PRO A 220 -4.23 -4.71 -14.59
N GLU A 221 -3.68 -3.54 -14.93
CA GLU A 221 -4.40 -2.61 -15.78
C GLU A 221 -4.56 -3.23 -17.17
N GLU A 222 -5.80 -3.32 -17.65
CA GLU A 222 -6.05 -3.60 -19.06
C GLU A 222 -5.50 -2.40 -19.85
N LYS A 223 -4.42 -2.61 -20.61
CA LYS A 223 -3.96 -1.63 -21.57
C LYS A 223 -5.14 -1.35 -22.50
N ALA A 224 -5.66 -0.12 -22.49
CA ALA A 224 -6.60 0.30 -23.49
C ALA A 224 -5.97 0.02 -24.86
N GLU A 225 -6.64 -0.75 -25.72
CA GLU A 225 -6.26 -0.86 -27.12
C GLU A 225 -6.22 0.57 -27.67
N GLU A 226 -5.01 1.05 -27.99
CA GLU A 226 -4.84 2.26 -28.79
C GLU A 226 -5.57 2.01 -30.10
N LYS A 227 -6.74 2.64 -30.28
CA LYS A 227 -7.34 2.75 -31.59
C LYS A 227 -6.43 3.64 -32.42
N ASP A 228 -5.70 3.03 -33.34
CA ASP A 228 -4.94 3.73 -34.39
C ASP A 228 -5.82 4.81 -35.03
N PRO A 229 -5.45 6.10 -34.97
CA PRO A 229 -6.19 7.16 -35.62
C PRO A 229 -5.74 7.29 -37.08
N GLU A 230 -5.96 6.26 -37.90
CA GLU A 230 -5.91 6.40 -39.36
C GLU A 230 -7.02 5.56 -40.00
N VAL A 231 -8.11 6.23 -40.36
CA VAL A 231 -8.69 6.33 -41.71
C VAL A 231 -10.00 7.10 -41.54
N ASP A 232 -9.98 8.40 -41.82
CA ASP A 232 -11.19 9.07 -42.30
C ASP A 232 -10.83 9.97 -43.48
N THR A 233 -11.66 9.83 -44.49
CA THR A 233 -11.39 10.07 -45.91
C THR A 233 -11.24 11.54 -46.25
N LYS A 234 -10.18 11.89 -46.98
CA LYS A 234 -10.10 13.13 -47.76
C LYS A 234 -11.05 13.02 -48.96
N ASP A 235 -12.25 13.55 -48.81
CA ASP A 235 -13.11 13.98 -49.91
C ASP A 235 -13.92 15.17 -49.40
N ASP A 236 -13.36 16.38 -49.52
CA ASP A 236 -14.11 17.65 -49.66
C ASP A 236 -13.14 18.83 -49.85
N GLU A 237 -12.42 18.84 -50.98
CA GLU A 237 -11.86 20.07 -51.55
C GLU A 237 -12.38 20.21 -52.99
N LYS A 238 -13.58 20.74 -53.13
CA LYS A 238 -14.05 21.42 -54.36
C LYS A 238 -15.37 22.14 -54.09
N LYS A 239 -15.26 23.34 -53.53
CA LYS A 239 -16.20 24.46 -53.71
C LYS A 239 -15.62 25.63 -52.94
N ASP A 240 -15.14 26.62 -53.68
CA ASP A 240 -15.15 28.05 -53.37
C ASP A 240 -13.93 28.73 -54.01
N ASP A 241 -13.93 28.81 -55.35
CA ASP A 241 -13.06 29.75 -56.09
C ASP A 241 -13.60 30.05 -57.51
N GLU A 242 -14.92 30.22 -57.64
CA GLU A 242 -15.52 30.86 -58.82
C GLU A 242 -16.64 31.81 -58.35
N LYS A 243 -16.25 32.98 -57.85
CA LYS A 243 -17.11 34.18 -57.80
C LYS A 243 -16.28 35.38 -57.34
N LYS A 244 -15.42 35.89 -58.22
CA LYS A 244 -14.90 37.26 -58.22
C LYS A 244 -14.10 37.47 -59.50
N ASP A 245 -14.81 37.62 -60.62
CA ASP A 245 -14.32 38.30 -61.81
C ASP A 245 -15.51 38.52 -62.76
N ASP A 246 -16.41 39.43 -62.36
CA ASP A 246 -17.38 40.05 -63.28
C ASP A 246 -17.95 41.31 -62.63
N GLU A 247 -17.09 42.31 -62.40
CA GLU A 247 -17.55 43.70 -62.21
C GLU A 247 -16.38 44.69 -62.45
N LYS A 248 -15.95 44.82 -63.71
CA LYS A 248 -15.26 46.03 -64.22
C LYS A 248 -15.08 46.01 -65.74
N LYS A 249 -16.20 46.05 -66.48
CA LYS A 249 -16.28 46.69 -67.80
C LYS A 249 -17.67 47.30 -67.94
N ASP A 250 -17.78 48.57 -67.53
CA ASP A 250 -18.72 49.55 -68.09
C ASP A 250 -18.47 50.92 -67.43
N LYS A 251 -17.48 51.65 -67.96
CA LYS A 251 -17.46 53.11 -68.17
C LYS A 251 -16.16 53.54 -68.82
#